data_AF-A0A117SZX7-F1
#
_entry.id   AF-A0A117SZX7-F1
#
_cell.length_a   1.000
_cell.length_b   1.000
_cell.length_c   1.000
_cell.angle_alpha   90.00
_cell.angle_beta   90.00
_cell.angle_gamma   90.00
#
_symmetry.space_group_name_H-M   'P 1'
#
loop_
_entity.id
_entity.type
_entity.pdbx_description
1 polymer ?
#
loop_
_entity_poly.entity_id
_entity_poly.type
_entity_poly.pdbx_seq_one_letter_code
_entity_poly.pdbx_strand_id
1 'polypeptide(L)'
;MITAMLTYYFVGDGGSSPAAQPPPAESTASPPPSSTPELPAVQPSASSDIQPEATVTPEPAQTAVPAPEATPAPSPSAETAATPSPLPSPDNSKPADEQGGGAAQGGAASGLPEDAGGQTVTLNFAGDVIFAGKVAELLQKQGYNYSYSALDGIFKKDDLTVVNLETPITTGGVGAADKQFVFKGAPEALDALKSAGVDAVNLANNHTLDQGEQGLLDTLNHLNTRGIPYVGAGKNSKEAYTAQYFERNGIKIALLGFTRVIPRSDWAAGAAKPGLASVYDSTEALKTISAVKKKADIVVVVVHWGKERMEQYDSTQQTLGRSFIDAGADLVIGGHPHVLQGIEPYQGKWIAYSTGNFIFTRSATPATWETAVFQAECSIKGQCSLTLHPMYAELGRPVPMNDADGQLLLNKVQSLSAGLIRIGNDGRVTQAGR
;
A
#
# COMPACT_ATOMS: atom_id res chain seq x y z
N MET A 1 -2.86 36.03 54.99
CA MET A 1 -2.88 37.42 54.50
C MET A 1 -2.72 37.39 52.98
N ILE A 2 -3.42 38.29 52.28
CA ILE A 2 -3.17 38.76 50.90
C ILE A 2 -2.92 37.67 49.82
N THR A 3 -3.98 37.35 49.09
CA THR A 3 -3.91 36.89 47.69
C THR A 3 -3.74 38.11 46.78
N ALA A 4 -3.08 37.97 45.63
CA ALA A 4 -3.00 39.02 44.61
C ALA A 4 -3.46 38.49 43.23
N MET A 5 -4.65 38.92 42.79
CA MET A 5 -5.03 38.93 41.38
C MET A 5 -4.54 40.23 40.74
N LEU A 6 -4.36 40.22 39.42
CA LEU A 6 -4.19 41.45 38.63
C LEU A 6 -5.12 41.40 37.43
N THR A 7 -6.12 42.28 37.45
CA THR A 7 -7.09 42.53 36.38
C THR A 7 -7.03 44.01 36.07
N TYR A 8 -7.06 44.40 34.79
CA TYR A 8 -7.28 45.78 34.39
C TYR A 8 -8.36 45.86 33.31
N TYR A 9 -9.09 46.97 33.33
CA TYR A 9 -10.25 47.29 32.51
C TYR A 9 -10.19 48.78 32.14
N PHE A 10 -11.26 49.28 31.50
CA PHE A 10 -11.46 50.61 30.89
C PHE A 10 -10.84 50.71 29.47
N VAL A 11 -11.60 51.00 28.40
CA VAL A 11 -12.66 52.01 28.13
C VAL A 11 -12.09 53.44 28.05
N GLY A 12 -12.36 54.25 27.03
CA GLY A 12 -13.08 53.99 25.77
C GLY A 12 -13.91 55.17 25.27
N ASP A 13 -13.60 55.67 24.07
CA ASP A 13 -14.38 56.59 23.21
C ASP A 13 -13.68 56.64 21.83
N GLY A 14 -14.26 57.08 20.71
CA GLY A 14 -15.60 57.62 20.47
C GLY A 14 -15.57 58.77 19.46
N GLY A 15 -15.63 58.51 18.14
CA GLY A 15 -15.50 59.59 17.14
C GLY A 15 -15.61 59.18 15.66
N SER A 16 -16.73 59.56 15.06
CA SER A 16 -17.14 59.51 13.63
C SER A 16 -16.09 59.78 12.53
N SER A 17 -16.24 59.06 11.40
CA SER A 17 -15.63 59.35 10.08
C SER A 17 -16.38 60.48 9.34
N PRO A 18 -15.80 61.10 8.27
CA PRO A 18 -16.14 60.62 6.92
C PRO A 18 -14.99 60.61 5.88
N ALA A 19 -15.29 60.03 4.72
CA ALA A 19 -14.43 59.65 3.60
C ALA A 19 -13.59 60.74 2.89
N ALA A 20 -12.47 60.30 2.30
CA ALA A 20 -11.80 60.90 1.14
C ALA A 20 -11.23 59.79 0.22
N GLN A 21 -11.04 60.06 -1.07
CA GLN A 21 -10.74 59.05 -2.11
C GLN A 21 -9.22 58.80 -2.32
N PRO A 22 -8.82 57.64 -2.88
CA PRO A 22 -7.43 57.38 -3.28
C PRO A 22 -7.08 58.02 -4.64
N PRO A 23 -5.80 58.35 -4.90
CA PRO A 23 -5.30 58.71 -6.24
C PRO A 23 -5.22 57.46 -7.16
N PRO A 24 -5.19 57.64 -8.50
CA PRO A 24 -5.55 56.60 -9.46
C PRO A 24 -4.38 55.74 -9.95
N ALA A 25 -4.72 54.65 -10.65
CA ALA A 25 -3.82 53.92 -11.53
C ALA A 25 -3.82 54.54 -12.94
N GLU A 26 -2.68 54.54 -13.63
CA GLU A 26 -2.57 54.86 -15.06
C GLU A 26 -2.50 53.60 -15.92
N SER A 27 -3.04 53.68 -17.14
CA SER A 27 -3.10 52.56 -18.09
C SER A 27 -3.14 53.07 -19.53
N THR A 28 -2.02 52.92 -20.24
CA THR A 28 -1.86 53.10 -21.69
C THR A 28 -0.57 52.39 -22.14
N ALA A 29 -0.38 51.88 -23.36
CA ALA A 29 -1.27 51.33 -24.39
C ALA A 29 -0.36 50.72 -25.48
N SER A 30 -0.69 49.52 -25.97
CA SER A 30 -0.10 48.91 -27.19
C SER A 30 -0.86 49.43 -28.45
N PRO A 31 -0.42 49.26 -29.74
CA PRO A 31 0.27 48.08 -30.29
C PRO A 31 1.31 48.40 -31.44
N PRO A 32 1.48 47.67 -32.58
CA PRO A 32 2.84 47.29 -33.08
C PRO A 32 3.00 47.60 -34.61
N PRO A 33 3.61 46.79 -35.53
CA PRO A 33 4.65 45.75 -35.45
C PRO A 33 5.80 45.84 -36.51
N SER A 34 6.97 45.26 -36.22
CA SER A 34 7.93 44.69 -37.21
C SER A 34 8.98 43.84 -36.45
N SER A 35 9.68 42.84 -37.01
CA SER A 35 9.59 42.11 -38.28
C SER A 35 10.34 40.77 -38.16
N THR A 36 9.76 39.68 -38.68
CA THR A 36 10.40 38.35 -38.75
C THR A 36 11.21 38.18 -40.04
N PRO A 37 12.33 37.43 -40.05
CA PRO A 37 12.92 36.85 -41.25
C PRO A 37 12.31 35.46 -41.56
N GLU A 38 12.08 35.17 -42.84
CA GLU A 38 11.50 33.88 -43.31
C GLU A 38 12.53 32.76 -43.54
N LEU A 39 12.01 31.53 -43.58
CA LEU A 39 12.67 30.36 -44.16
C LEU A 39 12.44 30.34 -45.69
N PRO A 40 13.45 29.99 -46.52
CA PRO A 40 13.19 29.55 -47.89
C PRO A 40 12.84 28.06 -47.92
N ALA A 41 11.58 27.73 -48.20
CA ALA A 41 11.18 26.39 -48.61
C ALA A 41 11.28 26.24 -50.14
N VAL A 42 11.73 25.09 -50.62
CA VAL A 42 11.79 24.77 -52.07
C VAL A 42 10.98 23.52 -52.35
N GLN A 43 10.09 23.60 -53.33
CA GLN A 43 9.36 22.50 -53.97
C GLN A 43 9.30 22.77 -55.50
N PRO A 44 8.80 21.84 -56.33
CA PRO A 44 9.42 20.56 -56.60
C PRO A 44 9.63 20.35 -58.12
N SER A 45 10.38 19.32 -58.53
CA SER A 45 10.50 18.90 -59.93
C SER A 45 10.15 17.43 -60.09
N ALA A 46 9.38 17.07 -61.11
CA ALA A 46 8.75 15.76 -61.25
C ALA A 46 9.40 14.87 -62.35
N SER A 47 9.12 13.56 -62.26
CA SER A 47 9.05 12.56 -63.34
C SER A 47 10.21 12.42 -64.35
N SER A 48 10.79 11.22 -64.41
CA SER A 48 10.47 10.27 -65.50
C SER A 48 11.09 8.89 -65.27
N ASP A 49 10.32 7.82 -65.51
CA ASP A 49 10.82 6.44 -65.60
C ASP A 49 11.67 6.21 -66.86
N ILE A 50 12.72 5.39 -66.78
CA ILE A 50 13.09 4.36 -67.79
C ILE A 50 13.82 3.20 -67.08
N GLN A 51 13.42 1.97 -67.41
CA GLN A 51 14.22 0.72 -67.31
C GLN A 51 14.24 0.10 -68.74
N PRO A 52 15.21 -0.78 -69.12
CA PRO A 52 15.23 -2.17 -68.62
C PRO A 52 16.61 -2.89 -68.55
N GLU A 53 16.61 -4.08 -67.91
CA GLU A 53 17.43 -5.32 -68.14
C GLU A 53 18.99 -5.23 -68.25
N ALA A 54 19.81 -6.21 -67.82
CA ALA A 54 19.68 -7.66 -67.58
C ALA A 54 20.79 -8.14 -66.57
N THR A 55 20.97 -9.37 -66.04
CA THR A 55 20.27 -10.69 -66.10
C THR A 55 20.79 -11.64 -64.96
N VAL A 56 19.95 -12.59 -64.50
CA VAL A 56 20.18 -14.06 -64.23
C VAL A 56 21.56 -14.57 -63.73
N THR A 57 21.76 -15.45 -62.71
CA THR A 57 21.00 -16.10 -61.59
C THR A 57 22.01 -16.79 -60.61
N PRO A 58 21.67 -17.84 -59.81
CA PRO A 58 21.39 -17.90 -58.36
C PRO A 58 22.64 -18.27 -57.51
N GLU A 59 22.68 -18.52 -56.18
CA GLU A 59 21.85 -19.18 -55.14
C GLU A 59 22.52 -18.87 -53.76
N PRO A 60 22.14 -19.40 -52.57
CA PRO A 60 20.92 -20.10 -52.12
C PRO A 60 20.23 -19.39 -50.93
N ALA A 61 19.36 -20.09 -50.18
CA ALA A 61 18.47 -19.51 -49.17
C ALA A 61 18.89 -19.72 -47.69
N GLN A 62 18.48 -18.76 -46.85
CA GLN A 62 18.14 -18.83 -45.41
C GLN A 62 19.05 -19.62 -44.45
N THR A 63 19.62 -18.91 -43.47
CA THR A 63 19.79 -19.41 -42.09
C THR A 63 19.24 -18.39 -41.09
N ALA A 64 18.50 -18.85 -40.10
CA ALA A 64 18.04 -18.03 -38.97
C ALA A 64 19.10 -18.00 -37.86
N VAL A 65 19.23 -16.86 -37.18
CA VAL A 65 20.11 -16.75 -36.00
C VAL A 65 19.39 -17.38 -34.79
N PRO A 66 20.00 -18.36 -34.08
CA PRO A 66 19.36 -18.98 -32.93
C PRO A 66 19.33 -18.05 -31.71
N ALA A 67 18.30 -18.19 -30.88
CA ALA A 67 18.29 -17.62 -29.53
C ALA A 67 19.29 -18.36 -28.62
N PRO A 68 19.87 -17.72 -27.60
CA PRO A 68 20.80 -18.39 -26.68
C PRO A 68 20.07 -19.43 -25.82
N GLU A 69 20.56 -20.67 -25.83
CA GLU A 69 20.12 -21.71 -24.89
C GLU A 69 20.51 -21.34 -23.45
N ALA A 70 19.61 -21.66 -22.51
CA ALA A 70 19.90 -21.53 -21.09
C ALA A 70 20.80 -22.68 -20.62
N THR A 71 21.97 -22.37 -20.06
CA THR A 71 22.86 -23.37 -19.45
C THR A 71 22.17 -24.04 -18.24
N PRO A 72 22.22 -25.37 -18.12
CA PRO A 72 21.70 -26.05 -16.93
C PRO A 72 22.56 -25.70 -15.70
N ALA A 73 21.89 -25.49 -14.55
CA ALA A 73 22.56 -25.27 -13.28
C ALA A 73 23.35 -26.51 -12.82
N PRO A 74 24.49 -26.34 -12.13
CA PRO A 74 25.28 -27.47 -11.64
C PRO A 74 24.56 -28.22 -10.51
N SER A 75 24.52 -29.54 -10.59
CA SER A 75 24.02 -30.40 -9.51
C SER A 75 24.90 -30.27 -8.25
N PRO A 76 24.31 -30.13 -7.05
CA PRO A 76 25.09 -30.15 -5.81
C PRO A 76 25.71 -31.53 -5.59
N SER A 77 26.97 -31.56 -5.14
CA SER A 77 27.62 -32.80 -4.69
C SER A 77 27.03 -33.27 -3.36
N ALA A 78 26.98 -34.58 -3.15
CA ALA A 78 26.43 -35.15 -1.93
C ALA A 78 27.40 -35.05 -0.74
N GLU A 79 27.04 -34.29 0.29
CA GLU A 79 27.58 -34.48 1.65
C GLU A 79 26.66 -35.39 2.46
N THR A 80 27.24 -36.30 3.24
CA THR A 80 26.50 -37.30 4.03
C THR A 80 26.08 -36.76 5.39
N ALA A 81 24.77 -36.61 5.60
CA ALA A 81 24.17 -36.37 6.92
C ALA A 81 23.47 -37.64 7.44
N ALA A 82 23.56 -37.90 8.75
CA ALA A 82 23.08 -39.13 9.37
C ALA A 82 21.56 -39.15 9.63
N THR A 83 20.98 -40.35 9.64
CA THR A 83 19.55 -40.61 9.90
C THR A 83 19.18 -40.46 11.38
N PRO A 84 18.12 -39.70 11.72
CA PRO A 84 17.37 -39.85 12.97
C PRO A 84 16.29 -40.94 12.84
N SER A 85 16.06 -41.70 13.91
CA SER A 85 14.99 -42.71 14.00
C SER A 85 13.59 -42.07 14.09
N PRO A 86 12.51 -42.78 13.68
CA PRO A 86 11.14 -42.28 13.82
C PRO A 86 10.69 -42.24 15.29
N LEU A 87 9.92 -41.22 15.65
CA LEU A 87 9.17 -41.13 16.92
C LEU A 87 7.79 -41.78 16.78
N PRO A 88 7.21 -42.35 17.85
CA PRO A 88 5.97 -43.12 17.79
C PRO A 88 4.70 -42.24 17.77
N SER A 89 3.63 -42.78 17.17
CA SER A 89 2.28 -42.21 17.22
C SER A 89 1.70 -42.24 18.65
N PRO A 90 0.90 -41.23 19.06
CA PRO A 90 0.12 -41.29 20.30
C PRO A 90 -1.09 -42.22 20.13
N ASP A 91 -1.39 -43.00 21.17
CA ASP A 91 -2.51 -43.94 21.23
C ASP A 91 -3.78 -43.28 21.82
N ASN A 92 -4.95 -43.85 21.54
CA ASN A 92 -6.26 -43.34 21.97
C ASN A 92 -6.65 -43.93 23.34
N SER A 93 -6.74 -43.10 24.38
CA SER A 93 -7.26 -43.51 25.70
C SER A 93 -7.88 -42.35 26.47
N LYS A 94 -9.02 -42.61 27.14
CA LYS A 94 -9.86 -41.66 27.88
C LYS A 94 -10.79 -42.46 28.82
N PRO A 95 -11.31 -41.95 29.97
CA PRO A 95 -10.94 -40.76 30.75
C PRO A 95 -10.35 -41.09 32.13
N ALA A 96 -9.98 -40.05 32.88
CA ALA A 96 -10.14 -40.00 34.33
C ALA A 96 -10.71 -38.62 34.71
N ASP A 97 -11.57 -38.56 35.74
CA ASP A 97 -12.14 -37.30 36.25
C ASP A 97 -11.21 -36.63 37.26
N GLU A 98 -11.13 -35.29 37.25
CA GLU A 98 -10.90 -34.53 38.47
C GLU A 98 -11.53 -33.12 38.37
N GLN A 99 -11.89 -32.53 39.51
CA GLN A 99 -12.75 -31.35 39.57
C GLN A 99 -12.01 -30.06 39.96
N GLY A 100 -12.42 -28.94 39.36
CA GLY A 100 -12.38 -27.62 40.00
C GLY A 100 -11.14 -26.76 39.73
N GLY A 101 -11.32 -25.68 38.95
CA GLY A 101 -10.27 -24.68 38.75
C GLY A 101 -10.67 -23.54 37.82
N GLY A 102 -11.33 -22.51 38.38
CA GLY A 102 -11.49 -21.16 37.82
C GLY A 102 -11.71 -21.02 36.30
N ALA A 103 -12.97 -20.87 35.87
CA ALA A 103 -13.28 -20.56 34.48
C ALA A 103 -12.73 -19.17 34.08
N ALA A 104 -11.66 -19.15 33.29
CA ALA A 104 -11.22 -17.95 32.58
C ALA A 104 -12.32 -17.51 31.60
N GLN A 105 -12.71 -16.24 31.66
CA GLN A 105 -13.75 -15.70 30.78
C GLN A 105 -13.31 -15.78 29.31
N GLY A 106 -14.25 -16.10 28.42
CA GLY A 106 -13.96 -16.32 27.01
C GLY A 106 -13.32 -15.11 26.34
N GLY A 107 -12.29 -15.34 25.52
CA GLY A 107 -11.69 -14.29 24.71
C GLY A 107 -12.73 -13.66 23.78
N ALA A 108 -12.75 -12.32 23.73
CA ALA A 108 -13.73 -11.57 22.96
C ALA A 108 -13.76 -11.99 21.48
N ALA A 109 -14.97 -12.15 20.93
CA ALA A 109 -15.16 -12.42 19.52
C ALA A 109 -14.72 -11.22 18.68
N SER A 110 -14.06 -11.49 17.56
CA SER A 110 -13.61 -10.49 16.59
C SER A 110 -14.76 -10.08 15.68
N GLY A 111 -15.01 -8.77 15.54
CA GLY A 111 -16.16 -8.22 14.83
C GLY A 111 -16.70 -6.94 15.48
N LEU A 112 -17.73 -6.35 14.87
CA LEU A 112 -18.64 -5.42 15.55
C LEU A 112 -19.66 -6.25 16.37
N PRO A 113 -19.98 -5.86 17.62
CA PRO A 113 -21.14 -6.40 18.33
C PRO A 113 -22.45 -6.11 17.59
N GLU A 114 -23.46 -6.96 17.75
CA GLU A 114 -24.79 -6.72 17.18
C GLU A 114 -25.42 -5.42 17.73
N ASP A 115 -25.21 -5.14 19.02
CA ASP A 115 -25.58 -3.89 19.69
C ASP A 115 -24.55 -2.74 19.52
N ALA A 116 -23.78 -2.69 18.42
CA ALA A 116 -22.73 -1.68 18.23
C ALA A 116 -23.26 -0.23 18.37
N GLY A 117 -24.50 0.01 17.91
CA GLY A 117 -25.41 1.06 18.42
C GLY A 117 -24.97 2.52 18.36
N GLY A 118 -23.89 2.83 17.64
CA GLY A 118 -23.27 4.16 17.63
C GLY A 118 -22.43 4.40 16.37
N GLN A 119 -21.65 5.48 16.39
CA GLN A 119 -20.83 5.88 15.25
C GLN A 119 -19.80 4.78 14.89
N THR A 120 -19.72 4.49 13.60
CA THR A 120 -18.71 3.66 12.95
C THR A 120 -18.05 4.42 11.80
N VAL A 121 -16.90 3.94 11.35
CA VAL A 121 -16.18 4.42 10.16
C VAL A 121 -15.85 3.23 9.26
N THR A 122 -15.97 3.42 7.95
CA THR A 122 -15.63 2.41 6.94
C THR A 122 -14.21 2.66 6.42
N LEU A 123 -13.31 1.71 6.63
CA LEU A 123 -11.91 1.79 6.24
C LEU A 123 -11.64 0.77 5.13
N ASN A 124 -11.18 1.23 3.96
CA ASN A 124 -10.80 0.36 2.85
C ASN A 124 -9.28 0.20 2.79
N PHE A 125 -8.81 -1.05 2.65
CA PHE A 125 -7.41 -1.36 2.41
C PHE A 125 -7.25 -2.13 1.10
N ALA A 126 -6.30 -1.70 0.30
CA ALA A 126 -5.92 -2.38 -0.94
C ALA A 126 -4.41 -2.58 -1.01
N GLY A 127 -4.01 -3.62 -1.75
CA GLY A 127 -2.63 -4.12 -1.77
C GLY A 127 -1.63 -3.32 -2.61
N ASP A 128 -0.64 -4.02 -3.14
CA ASP A 128 0.56 -3.43 -3.71
C ASP A 128 0.27 -2.62 -5.00
N VAL A 129 0.63 -1.33 -4.99
CA VAL A 129 0.42 -0.36 -6.08
C VAL A 129 1.77 0.09 -6.64
N ILE A 130 2.02 -0.21 -7.91
CA ILE A 130 3.20 0.24 -8.66
C ILE A 130 2.81 1.10 -9.86
N PHE A 131 3.61 2.12 -10.15
CA PHE A 131 3.44 3.00 -11.31
C PHE A 131 4.67 2.97 -12.23
N ALA A 132 5.26 1.79 -12.38
CA ALA A 132 6.52 1.54 -13.09
C ALA A 132 6.39 0.46 -14.17
N GLY A 133 7.40 0.36 -15.05
CA GLY A 133 7.48 -0.66 -16.10
C GLY A 133 6.23 -0.73 -16.98
N LYS A 134 5.71 -1.94 -17.22
CA LYS A 134 4.51 -2.19 -18.04
C LYS A 134 3.26 -1.44 -17.56
N VAL A 135 3.16 -1.11 -16.28
CA VAL A 135 2.05 -0.28 -15.77
C VAL A 135 2.25 1.17 -16.23
N ALA A 136 3.44 1.74 -16.07
CA ALA A 136 3.74 3.09 -16.58
C ALA A 136 3.51 3.19 -18.10
N GLU A 137 4.01 2.22 -18.88
CA GLU A 137 3.81 2.15 -20.33
C GLU A 137 2.33 2.08 -20.76
N LEU A 138 1.46 1.53 -19.92
CA LEU A 138 0.02 1.44 -20.19
C LEU A 138 -0.69 2.73 -19.77
N LEU A 139 -0.37 3.29 -18.60
CA LEU A 139 -0.98 4.53 -18.10
C LEU A 139 -0.55 5.77 -18.91
N GLN A 140 0.64 5.77 -19.54
CA GLN A 140 1.03 6.77 -20.54
C GLN A 140 0.17 6.73 -21.81
N LYS A 141 -0.47 5.59 -22.13
CA LYS A 141 -1.29 5.39 -23.33
C LYS A 141 -2.79 5.54 -23.05
N GLN A 142 -3.25 5.10 -21.88
CA GLN A 142 -4.66 5.10 -21.46
C GLN A 142 -5.03 6.26 -20.52
N GLY A 143 -4.04 6.99 -20.00
CA GLY A 143 -4.20 7.94 -18.90
C GLY A 143 -4.24 7.26 -17.53
N TYR A 144 -3.70 7.92 -16.50
CA TYR A 144 -3.57 7.36 -15.15
C TYR A 144 -4.91 6.98 -14.49
N ASN A 145 -6.04 7.57 -14.92
CA ASN A 145 -7.37 7.18 -14.45
C ASN A 145 -7.78 5.75 -14.85
N TYR A 146 -7.10 5.13 -15.83
CA TYR A 146 -7.34 3.74 -16.23
C TYR A 146 -7.29 2.78 -15.03
N SER A 147 -6.33 2.94 -14.13
CA SER A 147 -6.17 2.08 -12.95
C SER A 147 -7.37 2.03 -12.01
N TYR A 148 -8.29 2.98 -12.10
CA TYR A 148 -9.44 3.09 -11.21
C TYR A 148 -10.78 2.91 -11.95
N SER A 149 -10.73 2.63 -13.26
CA SER A 149 -11.90 2.66 -14.15
C SER A 149 -12.93 1.54 -13.95
N ALA A 150 -12.64 0.58 -13.06
CA ALA A 150 -13.48 -0.58 -12.78
C ALA A 150 -13.83 -0.73 -11.29
N LEU A 151 -13.54 0.30 -10.48
CA LEU A 151 -13.76 0.29 -9.02
C LEU A 151 -15.10 0.90 -8.60
N ASP A 152 -15.90 1.41 -9.55
CA ASP A 152 -17.22 2.05 -9.34
C ASP A 152 -17.28 3.06 -8.17
N GLY A 153 -16.16 3.73 -7.90
CA GLY A 153 -16.01 4.67 -6.80
C GLY A 153 -16.12 4.04 -5.40
N ILE A 154 -15.67 2.79 -5.19
CA ILE A 154 -15.64 2.15 -3.87
C ILE A 154 -14.87 2.96 -2.81
N PHE A 155 -13.78 3.62 -3.22
CA PHE A 155 -12.96 4.55 -2.44
C PHE A 155 -13.57 5.98 -2.32
N LYS A 156 -14.88 6.12 -2.58
CA LYS A 156 -15.64 7.37 -2.40
C LYS A 156 -16.96 7.12 -1.66
N LYS A 157 -17.04 5.97 -0.98
CA LYS A 157 -18.24 5.42 -0.32
C LYS A 157 -17.92 4.98 1.12
N ASP A 158 -16.78 5.45 1.62
CA ASP A 158 -16.05 5.07 2.81
C ASP A 158 -15.45 6.31 3.47
N ASP A 159 -14.87 6.13 4.67
CA ASP A 159 -14.26 7.20 5.45
C ASP A 159 -12.75 7.30 5.23
N LEU A 160 -12.06 6.22 4.87
CA LEU A 160 -10.62 6.21 4.68
C LEU A 160 -10.16 5.06 3.77
N THR A 161 -9.59 5.38 2.60
CA THR A 161 -8.88 4.40 1.77
C THR A 161 -7.35 4.49 1.96
N VAL A 162 -6.71 3.34 2.20
CA VAL A 162 -5.24 3.20 2.32
C VAL A 162 -4.70 2.15 1.36
N VAL A 163 -3.58 2.44 0.69
CA VAL A 163 -2.87 1.50 -0.22
C VAL A 163 -1.37 1.42 0.06
N ASN A 164 -0.70 0.36 -0.40
CA ASN A 164 0.77 0.26 -0.35
C ASN A 164 1.40 0.84 -1.63
N LEU A 165 2.06 2.00 -1.53
CA LEU A 165 2.70 2.65 -2.69
C LEU A 165 4.12 2.11 -2.86
N GLU A 166 4.25 1.02 -3.63
CA GLU A 166 5.49 0.26 -3.81
C GLU A 166 6.31 0.76 -5.01
N THR A 167 6.39 2.08 -5.20
CA THR A 167 7.16 2.72 -6.26
C THR A 167 7.54 4.14 -5.85
N PRO A 168 8.83 4.53 -5.92
CA PRO A 168 9.23 5.90 -5.65
C PRO A 168 8.74 6.81 -6.78
N ILE A 169 8.12 7.92 -6.40
CA ILE A 169 7.55 8.92 -7.29
C ILE A 169 8.57 10.03 -7.48
N THR A 170 9.26 10.03 -8.61
CA THR A 170 10.36 10.97 -8.91
C THR A 170 10.68 11.00 -10.40
N THR A 171 11.10 12.15 -10.91
CA THR A 171 11.77 12.28 -12.22
C THR A 171 13.29 12.11 -12.12
N GLY A 172 13.87 12.34 -10.94
CA GLY A 172 15.30 12.28 -10.63
C GLY A 172 15.72 11.00 -9.90
N GLY A 173 16.71 11.11 -9.01
CA GLY A 173 17.27 9.98 -8.26
C GLY A 173 18.15 9.04 -9.08
N VAL A 174 18.92 8.21 -8.38
CA VAL A 174 19.86 7.22 -8.95
C VAL A 174 19.39 5.81 -8.60
N GLY A 175 19.27 4.94 -9.60
CA GLY A 175 18.82 3.57 -9.43
C GLY A 175 19.72 2.75 -8.48
N ALA A 176 19.13 1.96 -7.60
CA ALA A 176 19.85 1.06 -6.70
C ALA A 176 20.65 0.01 -7.51
N ALA A 177 21.98 0.07 -7.43
CA ALA A 177 22.88 -0.68 -8.32
C ALA A 177 22.74 -2.21 -8.24
N ASP A 178 22.44 -2.75 -7.05
CA ASP A 178 22.50 -4.19 -6.75
C ASP A 178 21.10 -4.84 -6.59
N LYS A 179 20.09 -4.35 -7.32
CA LYS A 179 18.69 -4.79 -7.17
C LYS A 179 18.06 -5.21 -8.51
N GLN A 180 17.49 -6.41 -8.55
CA GLN A 180 16.88 -7.00 -9.76
C GLN A 180 15.73 -6.18 -10.34
N PHE A 181 14.94 -5.54 -9.48
CA PHE A 181 13.80 -4.70 -9.87
C PHE A 181 13.95 -3.31 -9.23
N VAL A 182 14.17 -2.31 -10.07
CA VAL A 182 14.37 -0.91 -9.70
C VAL A 182 13.27 -0.08 -10.33
N PHE A 183 12.32 0.38 -9.52
CA PHE A 183 11.13 1.10 -9.99
C PHE A 183 11.30 2.62 -9.93
N LYS A 184 10.54 3.32 -10.78
CA LYS A 184 10.38 4.77 -10.82
C LYS A 184 8.99 5.07 -11.37
N GLY A 185 8.21 5.86 -10.64
CA GLY A 185 6.86 6.28 -11.01
C GLY A 185 6.79 7.77 -11.31
N ALA A 186 5.93 8.13 -12.25
CA ALA A 186 5.72 9.51 -12.66
C ALA A 186 4.82 10.27 -11.65
N PRO A 187 5.10 11.54 -11.30
CA PRO A 187 4.31 12.31 -10.34
C PRO A 187 2.81 12.40 -10.62
N GLU A 188 2.42 12.38 -11.90
CA GLU A 188 1.05 12.46 -12.39
C GLU A 188 0.18 11.27 -11.96
N ALA A 189 0.79 10.12 -11.62
CA ALA A 189 0.06 8.97 -11.11
C ALA A 189 -0.62 9.26 -9.76
N LEU A 190 -0.03 10.15 -8.94
CA LEU A 190 -0.61 10.55 -7.66
C LEU A 190 -1.89 11.40 -7.82
N ASP A 191 -2.04 12.12 -8.94
CA ASP A 191 -3.24 12.91 -9.20
C ASP A 191 -4.44 12.01 -9.49
N ALA A 192 -4.25 10.91 -10.22
CA ALA A 192 -5.27 9.89 -10.41
C ALA A 192 -5.55 9.11 -9.12
N LEU A 193 -4.51 8.73 -8.37
CA LEU A 193 -4.64 8.05 -7.06
C LEU A 193 -5.51 8.85 -6.09
N LYS A 194 -5.25 10.15 -5.94
CA LYS A 194 -6.08 11.04 -5.11
C LYS A 194 -7.48 11.24 -5.71
N SER A 195 -7.57 11.42 -7.04
CA SER A 195 -8.86 11.60 -7.72
C SER A 195 -9.75 10.36 -7.68
N ALA A 196 -9.19 9.17 -7.47
CA ALA A 196 -9.92 7.93 -7.25
C ALA A 196 -10.52 7.84 -5.85
N GLY A 197 -9.92 8.54 -4.87
CA GLY A 197 -10.37 8.57 -3.48
C GLY A 197 -9.41 7.94 -2.46
N VAL A 198 -8.16 7.63 -2.82
CA VAL A 198 -7.16 7.15 -1.86
C VAL A 198 -6.74 8.29 -0.92
N ASP A 199 -7.06 8.19 0.37
CA ASP A 199 -6.67 9.16 1.39
C ASP A 199 -5.18 9.08 1.74
N ALA A 200 -4.61 7.87 1.85
CA ALA A 200 -3.27 7.69 2.41
C ALA A 200 -2.48 6.52 1.80
N VAL A 201 -1.16 6.57 1.93
CA VAL A 201 -0.23 5.54 1.42
C VAL A 201 0.74 5.01 2.46
N ASN A 202 1.01 3.71 2.44
CA ASN A 202 2.21 3.15 3.05
C ASN A 202 3.42 3.35 2.13
N LEU A 203 4.54 3.78 2.73
CA LEU A 203 5.86 3.87 2.08
C LEU A 203 6.91 2.96 2.74
N ALA A 204 6.58 2.24 3.82
CA ALA A 204 7.46 1.21 4.35
C ALA A 204 7.40 -0.03 3.46
N ASN A 205 8.18 -0.08 2.38
CA ASN A 205 8.32 -1.24 1.50
C ASN A 205 9.70 -1.31 0.84
N ASN A 206 10.06 -2.46 0.27
CA ASN A 206 11.39 -2.74 -0.29
C ASN A 206 11.68 -2.04 -1.65
N HIS A 207 10.80 -1.15 -2.12
CA HIS A 207 10.97 -0.39 -3.35
C HIS A 207 11.10 1.13 -3.16
N THR A 208 10.73 1.67 -2.00
CA THR A 208 10.66 3.13 -1.78
C THR A 208 12.01 3.87 -1.89
N LEU A 209 13.17 3.19 -1.75
CA LEU A 209 14.49 3.78 -2.05
C LEU A 209 15.14 3.23 -3.33
N ASP A 210 14.35 2.70 -4.28
CA ASP A 210 14.88 2.22 -5.58
C ASP A 210 15.60 3.32 -6.38
N GLN A 211 15.27 4.59 -6.13
CA GLN A 211 15.92 5.77 -6.72
C GLN A 211 16.78 6.53 -5.68
N GLY A 212 17.22 5.83 -4.63
CA GLY A 212 18.02 6.36 -3.53
C GLY A 212 17.25 7.28 -2.59
N GLU A 213 17.99 7.91 -1.66
CA GLU A 213 17.42 8.87 -0.71
C GLU A 213 16.79 10.09 -1.41
N GLN A 214 17.32 10.52 -2.57
CA GLN A 214 16.68 11.53 -3.39
C GLN A 214 15.28 11.09 -3.84
N GLY A 215 15.14 9.88 -4.39
CA GLY A 215 13.85 9.37 -4.85
C GLY A 215 12.80 9.27 -3.74
N LEU A 216 13.22 8.90 -2.52
CA LEU A 216 12.38 8.98 -1.33
C LEU A 216 11.98 10.43 -1.05
N LEU A 217 12.93 11.37 -0.96
CA LEU A 217 12.66 12.78 -0.65
C LEU A 217 11.73 13.45 -1.69
N ASP A 218 11.91 13.15 -2.97
CA ASP A 218 11.03 13.56 -4.07
C ASP A 218 9.62 12.97 -3.91
N THR A 219 9.52 11.68 -3.53
CA THR A 219 8.23 11.01 -3.25
C THR A 219 7.50 11.71 -2.10
N LEU A 220 8.21 11.98 -0.99
CA LEU A 220 7.65 12.71 0.15
C LEU A 220 7.19 14.11 -0.26
N ASN A 221 7.97 14.81 -1.09
CA ASN A 221 7.60 16.12 -1.60
C ASN A 221 6.33 16.07 -2.47
N HIS A 222 6.26 15.14 -3.44
CA HIS A 222 5.11 15.01 -4.34
C HIS A 222 3.81 14.60 -3.63
N LEU A 223 3.90 13.80 -2.56
CA LEU A 223 2.77 13.47 -1.67
C LEU A 223 2.34 14.68 -0.82
N ASN A 224 3.29 15.37 -0.18
CA ASN A 224 3.01 16.57 0.62
C ASN A 224 2.39 17.69 -0.23
N THR A 225 2.93 18.00 -1.42
CA THR A 225 2.38 19.05 -2.30
C THR A 225 0.97 18.73 -2.82
N ARG A 226 0.61 17.45 -2.88
CA ARG A 226 -0.74 16.99 -3.24
C ARG A 226 -1.66 16.84 -2.04
N GLY A 227 -1.16 16.98 -0.81
CA GLY A 227 -1.90 16.72 0.42
C GLY A 227 -2.40 15.28 0.48
N ILE A 228 -1.50 14.31 0.27
CA ILE A 228 -1.72 12.88 0.44
C ILE A 228 -0.87 12.41 1.63
N PRO A 229 -1.47 12.20 2.82
CA PRO A 229 -0.80 11.62 3.97
C PRO A 229 -0.08 10.29 3.68
N TYR A 230 1.05 10.07 4.33
CA TYR A 230 1.84 8.85 4.20
C TYR A 230 2.41 8.39 5.54
N VAL A 231 2.71 7.09 5.63
CA VAL A 231 3.31 6.44 6.81
C VAL A 231 4.50 5.56 6.43
N GLY A 232 5.37 5.29 7.40
CA GLY A 232 6.40 4.26 7.28
C GLY A 232 7.69 4.68 6.54
N ALA A 233 7.77 5.92 6.05
CA ALA A 233 9.01 6.51 5.56
C ALA A 233 9.08 8.00 5.95
N GLY A 234 10.29 8.54 6.06
CA GLY A 234 10.50 9.93 6.49
C GLY A 234 11.93 10.42 6.25
N LYS A 235 12.19 11.70 6.52
CA LYS A 235 13.53 12.32 6.39
C LYS A 235 14.49 11.91 7.53
N ASN A 236 13.95 11.25 8.55
CA ASN A 236 14.61 10.76 9.74
C ASN A 236 13.73 9.71 10.43
N SER A 237 14.28 8.99 11.42
CA SER A 237 13.55 7.97 12.18
C SER A 237 12.33 8.50 12.92
N LYS A 238 12.37 9.72 13.47
CA LYS A 238 11.20 10.31 14.13
C LYS A 238 10.02 10.47 13.16
N GLU A 239 10.27 10.96 11.95
CA GLU A 239 9.24 11.06 10.91
C GLU A 239 8.75 9.69 10.45
N ALA A 240 9.65 8.74 10.15
CA ALA A 240 9.27 7.45 9.56
C ALA A 240 8.31 6.63 10.46
N TYR A 241 8.52 6.66 11.78
CA TYR A 241 7.66 5.97 12.76
C TYR A 241 6.51 6.86 13.27
N THR A 242 6.29 8.07 12.75
CA THR A 242 5.17 8.92 13.18
C THR A 242 3.84 8.44 12.58
N ALA A 243 2.81 8.31 13.42
CA ALA A 243 1.45 8.03 12.97
C ALA A 243 0.82 9.23 12.26
N GLN A 244 0.10 8.97 11.16
CA GLN A 244 -0.88 9.93 10.63
C GLN A 244 -2.19 9.79 11.40
N TYR A 245 -2.90 10.89 11.60
CA TYR A 245 -4.19 10.90 12.30
C TYR A 245 -5.29 11.44 11.39
N PHE A 246 -6.44 10.78 11.42
CA PHE A 246 -7.63 11.16 10.67
C PHE A 246 -8.81 11.25 11.64
N GLU A 247 -9.67 12.24 11.44
CA GLU A 247 -10.94 12.34 12.15
C GLU A 247 -12.06 12.13 11.12
N ARG A 248 -12.96 11.19 11.41
CA ARG A 248 -14.03 10.71 10.53
C ARG A 248 -15.21 10.27 11.40
N ASN A 249 -16.42 10.74 11.10
CA ASN A 249 -17.64 10.45 11.86
C ASN A 249 -17.47 10.52 13.40
N GLY A 250 -16.76 11.54 13.92
CA GLY A 250 -16.49 11.71 15.35
C GLY A 250 -15.45 10.76 15.97
N ILE A 251 -14.86 9.86 15.17
CA ILE A 251 -13.86 8.87 15.58
C ILE A 251 -12.49 9.30 15.09
N LYS A 252 -11.49 9.16 15.96
CA LYS A 252 -10.10 9.46 15.65
C LYS A 252 -9.30 8.19 15.34
N ILE A 253 -8.95 8.04 14.06
CA ILE A 253 -8.16 6.94 13.52
C ILE A 253 -6.69 7.36 13.54
N ALA A 254 -5.78 6.46 13.93
CA ALA A 254 -4.35 6.60 13.71
C ALA A 254 -3.83 5.49 12.79
N LEU A 255 -3.05 5.86 11.79
CA LEU A 255 -2.41 4.96 10.84
C LEU A 255 -0.89 4.93 11.09
N LEU A 256 -0.31 3.73 11.12
CA LEU A 256 1.12 3.46 11.24
C LEU A 256 1.57 2.52 10.12
N GLY A 257 2.79 2.73 9.60
CA GLY A 257 3.38 1.94 8.51
C GLY A 257 4.73 1.37 8.89
N PHE A 258 4.97 0.07 8.64
CA PHE A 258 6.23 -0.61 8.99
C PHE A 258 6.70 -1.59 7.91
N THR A 259 8.00 -1.89 7.87
CA THR A 259 8.56 -2.91 6.96
C THR A 259 9.52 -3.86 7.65
N ARG A 260 9.37 -5.16 7.36
CA ARG A 260 10.36 -6.19 7.65
C ARG A 260 11.00 -6.76 6.37
N VAL A 261 11.01 -5.96 5.30
CA VAL A 261 11.66 -6.25 4.02
C VAL A 261 12.40 -4.99 3.58
N ILE A 262 13.72 -4.97 3.77
CA ILE A 262 14.62 -3.94 3.22
C ILE A 262 15.80 -4.63 2.53
N PRO A 263 16.20 -4.24 1.29
CA PRO A 263 17.32 -4.88 0.59
C PRO A 263 18.66 -4.73 1.31
N ARG A 264 18.83 -3.64 2.08
CA ARG A 264 20.03 -3.35 2.88
C ARG A 264 19.63 -2.68 4.18
N SER A 265 20.41 -2.89 5.25
CA SER A 265 20.15 -2.28 6.57
C SER A 265 20.24 -0.75 6.56
N ASP A 266 21.01 -0.16 5.65
CA ASP A 266 21.10 1.30 5.47
C ASP A 266 19.87 1.93 4.79
N TRP A 267 18.81 1.17 4.50
CA TRP A 267 17.52 1.71 4.06
C TRP A 267 16.58 2.03 5.24
N ALA A 268 16.93 1.60 6.47
CA ALA A 268 16.22 2.02 7.67
C ALA A 268 16.47 3.50 7.97
N ALA A 269 15.45 4.22 8.44
CA ALA A 269 15.55 5.62 8.79
C ALA A 269 16.49 5.86 9.99
N GLY A 270 17.40 6.83 9.87
CA GLY A 270 18.32 7.22 10.95
C GLY A 270 17.94 8.56 11.58
N ALA A 271 18.56 8.92 12.71
CA ALA A 271 18.23 10.17 13.42
C ALA A 271 18.40 11.45 12.56
N ALA A 272 19.30 11.42 11.58
CA ALA A 272 19.51 12.49 10.60
C ALA A 272 19.65 11.93 9.16
N LYS A 273 18.97 10.81 8.86
CA LYS A 273 19.05 10.12 7.56
C LYS A 273 17.64 9.69 7.08
N PRO A 274 17.23 10.01 5.85
CA PRO A 274 16.01 9.51 5.24
C PRO A 274 15.97 7.97 5.16
N GLY A 275 14.80 7.39 5.32
CA GLY A 275 14.62 5.95 5.17
C GLY A 275 13.27 5.45 5.68
N LEU A 276 13.21 4.15 5.96
CA LEU A 276 12.00 3.40 6.27
C LEU A 276 11.86 3.06 7.76
N ALA A 277 10.62 2.91 8.23
CA ALA A 277 10.28 2.43 9.56
C ALA A 277 10.44 0.90 9.62
N SER A 278 11.66 0.46 9.93
CA SER A 278 12.03 -0.94 9.94
C SER A 278 11.57 -1.67 11.21
N VAL A 279 11.15 -2.92 11.09
CA VAL A 279 10.74 -3.77 12.22
C VAL A 279 11.46 -5.13 12.24
N TYR A 280 12.74 -5.14 11.84
CA TYR A 280 13.67 -6.23 12.19
C TYR A 280 14.02 -6.18 13.68
N ASP A 281 14.12 -4.98 14.24
CA ASP A 281 13.90 -4.69 15.67
C ASP A 281 12.56 -3.95 15.78
N SER A 282 11.59 -4.51 16.48
CA SER A 282 10.25 -3.92 16.63
C SER A 282 10.11 -2.95 17.81
N THR A 283 11.15 -2.73 18.63
CA THR A 283 11.07 -2.01 19.91
C THR A 283 10.45 -0.61 19.77
N GLU A 284 10.91 0.20 18.82
CA GLU A 284 10.38 1.56 18.61
C GLU A 284 8.97 1.55 18.01
N ALA A 285 8.62 0.56 17.19
CA ALA A 285 7.29 0.40 16.62
C ALA A 285 6.25 0.03 17.70
N LEU A 286 6.57 -0.95 18.56
CA LEU A 286 5.71 -1.35 19.68
C LEU A 286 5.50 -0.19 20.66
N LYS A 287 6.59 0.48 21.05
CA LYS A 287 6.57 1.71 21.87
C LYS A 287 5.71 2.82 21.23
N THR A 288 5.78 2.96 19.91
CA THR A 288 4.96 3.92 19.15
C THR A 288 3.49 3.55 19.19
N ILE A 289 3.10 2.32 18.87
CA ILE A 289 1.70 1.84 18.93
C ILE A 289 1.11 2.11 20.33
N SER A 290 1.83 1.73 21.39
CA SER A 290 1.41 1.96 22.78
C SER A 290 1.36 3.43 23.22
N ALA A 291 2.02 4.34 22.48
CA ALA A 291 1.93 5.79 22.69
C ALA A 291 0.84 6.45 21.84
N VAL A 292 0.47 5.83 20.71
CA VAL A 292 -0.56 6.28 19.76
C VAL A 292 -1.96 5.85 20.21
N LYS A 293 -2.14 4.61 20.73
CA LYS A 293 -3.43 4.12 21.26
C LYS A 293 -3.97 4.92 22.45
N LYS A 294 -3.12 5.72 23.11
CA LYS A 294 -3.50 6.67 24.17
C LYS A 294 -4.06 8.00 23.62
N LYS A 295 -4.19 8.14 22.30
CA LYS A 295 -4.48 9.40 21.59
C LYS A 295 -5.44 9.23 20.41
N ALA A 296 -5.91 8.01 20.13
CA ALA A 296 -6.76 7.64 19.02
C ALA A 296 -7.65 6.46 19.44
N ASP A 297 -8.87 6.43 18.91
CA ASP A 297 -9.89 5.43 19.22
C ASP A 297 -9.60 4.12 18.48
N ILE A 298 -9.18 4.23 17.22
CA ILE A 298 -8.75 3.13 16.34
C ILE A 298 -7.27 3.34 15.99
N VAL A 299 -6.46 2.29 16.11
CA VAL A 299 -5.07 2.24 15.65
C VAL A 299 -4.90 1.15 14.61
N VAL A 300 -4.57 1.55 13.38
CA VAL A 300 -4.32 0.66 12.24
C VAL A 300 -2.83 0.57 11.95
N VAL A 301 -2.33 -0.64 11.75
CA VAL A 301 -0.96 -0.89 11.28
C VAL A 301 -0.98 -1.51 9.90
N VAL A 302 -0.39 -0.83 8.92
CA VAL A 302 -0.08 -1.39 7.60
C VAL A 302 1.39 -1.85 7.57
N VAL A 303 1.68 -3.06 7.09
CA VAL A 303 3.01 -3.66 7.22
C VAL A 303 3.44 -4.51 6.03
N HIS A 304 4.68 -4.30 5.58
CA HIS A 304 5.29 -4.99 4.42
C HIS A 304 6.24 -6.10 4.92
N TRP A 305 5.90 -7.37 4.72
CA TRP A 305 6.52 -8.49 5.45
C TRP A 305 6.38 -9.88 4.79
N GLY A 306 6.98 -10.91 5.41
CA GLY A 306 6.94 -12.28 4.90
C GLY A 306 7.88 -12.48 3.72
N LYS A 307 7.45 -13.26 2.73
CA LYS A 307 8.25 -13.67 1.56
C LYS A 307 7.39 -13.68 0.30
N GLU A 308 7.92 -13.14 -0.79
CA GLU A 308 7.32 -13.20 -2.14
C GLU A 308 6.72 -14.58 -2.47
N ARG A 309 5.46 -14.56 -2.92
CA ARG A 309 4.71 -15.67 -3.52
C ARG A 309 4.48 -16.87 -2.60
N MET A 310 4.62 -16.68 -1.28
CA MET A 310 4.19 -17.65 -0.27
C MET A 310 2.75 -17.36 0.17
N GLU A 311 1.80 -18.23 -0.18
CA GLU A 311 0.37 -18.06 0.21
C GLU A 311 0.11 -18.40 1.69
N GLN A 312 1.03 -19.10 2.34
CA GLN A 312 1.04 -19.33 3.79
C GLN A 312 1.91 -18.28 4.47
N TYR A 313 1.38 -17.66 5.53
CA TYR A 313 2.12 -16.71 6.35
C TYR A 313 3.05 -17.43 7.34
N ASP A 314 4.21 -16.82 7.64
CA ASP A 314 5.20 -17.44 8.52
C ASP A 314 5.05 -17.06 10.01
N SER A 315 5.77 -17.77 10.88
CA SER A 315 5.75 -17.53 12.33
C SER A 315 6.33 -16.18 12.75
N THR A 316 7.14 -15.53 11.91
CA THR A 316 7.63 -14.17 12.14
C THR A 316 6.54 -13.14 11.84
N GLN A 317 5.80 -13.32 10.73
CA GLN A 317 4.59 -12.52 10.44
C GLN A 317 3.58 -12.64 11.59
N GLN A 318 3.28 -13.87 12.04
CA GLN A 318 2.35 -14.10 13.15
C GLN A 318 2.83 -13.48 14.48
N THR A 319 4.09 -13.71 14.86
CA THR A 319 4.63 -13.14 16.12
C THR A 319 4.61 -11.61 16.10
N LEU A 320 5.01 -11.01 14.98
CA LEU A 320 5.05 -9.56 14.83
C LEU A 320 3.63 -8.95 14.80
N GLY A 321 2.72 -9.52 14.02
CA GLY A 321 1.32 -9.09 13.92
C GLY A 321 0.59 -9.15 15.27
N ARG A 322 0.76 -10.25 16.02
CA ARG A 322 0.24 -10.37 17.39
C ARG A 322 0.84 -9.30 18.31
N SER A 323 2.16 -9.09 18.28
CA SER A 323 2.80 -8.07 19.11
C SER A 323 2.32 -6.64 18.82
N PHE A 324 1.89 -6.34 17.58
CA PHE A 324 1.25 -5.06 17.27
C PHE A 324 -0.12 -4.91 17.93
N ILE A 325 -0.94 -5.98 17.95
CA ILE A 325 -2.21 -6.01 18.69
C ILE A 325 -1.95 -5.86 20.21
N ASP A 326 -0.99 -6.62 20.77
CA ASP A 326 -0.59 -6.54 22.18
C ASP A 326 -0.12 -5.13 22.59
N ALA A 327 0.56 -4.42 21.68
CA ALA A 327 0.99 -3.04 21.88
C ALA A 327 -0.16 -2.01 21.79
N GLY A 328 -1.34 -2.42 21.30
CA GLY A 328 -2.56 -1.60 21.24
C GLY A 328 -3.10 -1.31 19.84
N ALA A 329 -2.68 -2.02 18.80
CA ALA A 329 -3.32 -1.93 17.48
C ALA A 329 -4.70 -2.62 17.49
N ASP A 330 -5.65 -2.09 16.72
CA ASP A 330 -7.00 -2.65 16.56
C ASP A 330 -7.17 -3.43 15.25
N LEU A 331 -6.31 -3.16 14.26
CA LEU A 331 -6.32 -3.79 12.95
C LEU A 331 -4.89 -3.82 12.39
N VAL A 332 -4.46 -4.97 11.87
CA VAL A 332 -3.17 -5.14 11.18
C VAL A 332 -3.42 -5.65 9.75
N ILE A 333 -2.85 -4.96 8.76
CA ILE A 333 -3.00 -5.25 7.33
C ILE A 333 -1.63 -5.44 6.69
N GLY A 334 -1.40 -6.60 6.09
CA GLY A 334 -0.14 -6.97 5.45
C GLY A 334 -0.08 -6.74 3.93
N GLY A 335 1.14 -6.57 3.43
CA GLY A 335 1.54 -6.60 2.01
C GLY A 335 2.95 -7.18 1.85
N HIS A 336 3.49 -7.18 0.62
CA HIS A 336 4.75 -7.81 0.13
C HIS A 336 4.66 -9.18 -0.55
N PRO A 337 3.93 -10.21 -0.06
CA PRO A 337 3.93 -11.52 -0.73
C PRO A 337 3.43 -11.50 -2.18
N HIS A 338 2.81 -10.40 -2.66
CA HIS A 338 2.20 -10.25 -3.99
C HIS A 338 1.11 -11.31 -4.30
N VAL A 339 0.69 -12.05 -3.28
CA VAL A 339 -0.40 -13.05 -3.27
C VAL A 339 -1.21 -12.82 -1.99
N LEU A 340 -2.48 -13.20 -1.98
CA LEU A 340 -3.28 -13.20 -0.75
C LEU A 340 -2.75 -14.25 0.25
N GLN A 341 -2.85 -13.93 1.54
CA GLN A 341 -2.58 -14.86 2.65
C GLN A 341 -3.80 -14.92 3.59
N GLY A 342 -3.77 -15.82 4.57
CA GLY A 342 -4.82 -15.95 5.57
C GLY A 342 -5.06 -14.72 6.45
N ILE A 343 -6.16 -14.78 7.21
CA ILE A 343 -6.60 -13.77 8.18
C ILE A 343 -6.73 -14.45 9.55
N GLU A 344 -6.21 -13.81 10.59
CA GLU A 344 -6.25 -14.31 11.96
C GLU A 344 -7.07 -13.38 12.88
N PRO A 345 -8.05 -13.92 13.62
CA PRO A 345 -8.65 -13.26 14.78
C PRO A 345 -7.73 -13.41 16.00
N TYR A 346 -7.28 -12.29 16.57
CA TYR A 346 -6.42 -12.28 17.75
C TYR A 346 -6.91 -11.24 18.76
N GLN A 347 -7.21 -11.68 19.99
CA GLN A 347 -7.74 -10.83 21.08
C GLN A 347 -8.96 -9.95 20.70
N GLY A 348 -9.84 -10.45 19.82
CA GLY A 348 -11.01 -9.70 19.33
C GLY A 348 -10.70 -8.70 18.20
N LYS A 349 -9.49 -8.74 17.65
CA LYS A 349 -8.97 -7.88 16.56
C LYS A 349 -8.59 -8.73 15.34
N TRP A 350 -8.36 -8.08 14.20
CA TRP A 350 -8.02 -8.75 12.95
C TRP A 350 -6.57 -8.50 12.51
N ILE A 351 -5.92 -9.57 12.04
CA ILE A 351 -4.64 -9.52 11.33
C ILE A 351 -4.86 -10.15 9.95
N ALA A 352 -4.84 -9.36 8.87
CA ALA A 352 -4.82 -9.87 7.50
C ALA A 352 -3.37 -9.95 7.02
N TYR A 353 -2.83 -11.13 6.74
CA TYR A 353 -1.38 -11.28 6.56
C TYR A 353 -0.85 -10.81 5.20
N SER A 354 -1.67 -10.81 4.14
CA SER A 354 -1.32 -10.19 2.86
C SER A 354 -2.57 -9.86 2.07
N THR A 355 -2.62 -8.63 1.56
CA THR A 355 -3.64 -8.10 0.65
C THR A 355 -3.35 -8.41 -0.83
N GLY A 356 -2.14 -8.88 -1.16
CA GLY A 356 -1.72 -9.18 -2.53
C GLY A 356 -1.43 -7.93 -3.38
N ASN A 357 -1.41 -8.11 -4.70
CA ASN A 357 -1.24 -7.02 -5.67
C ASN A 357 -2.53 -6.22 -5.85
N PHE A 358 -2.48 -4.94 -6.21
CA PHE A 358 -3.69 -4.18 -6.58
C PHE A 358 -3.57 -3.50 -7.93
N ILE A 359 -2.62 -2.56 -8.08
CA ILE A 359 -2.29 -1.93 -9.37
C ILE A 359 -0.89 -2.41 -9.73
N PHE A 360 -0.81 -3.51 -10.48
CA PHE A 360 0.45 -4.24 -10.64
C PHE A 360 0.68 -4.77 -12.06
N THR A 361 1.90 -5.25 -12.33
CA THR A 361 2.20 -5.95 -13.58
C THR A 361 1.70 -7.40 -13.53
N ARG A 362 1.01 -7.87 -14.57
CA ARG A 362 0.61 -9.28 -14.65
C ARG A 362 1.85 -10.17 -14.75
N SER A 363 2.12 -10.95 -13.70
CA SER A 363 3.29 -11.86 -13.62
C SER A 363 2.99 -13.23 -14.25
N ALA A 364 3.99 -14.10 -14.35
CA ALA A 364 3.81 -15.49 -14.78
C ALA A 364 3.23 -16.43 -13.69
N THR A 365 3.00 -15.95 -12.47
CA THR A 365 2.48 -16.73 -11.34
C THR A 365 0.99 -16.40 -11.12
N PRO A 366 0.03 -17.28 -11.44
CA PRO A 366 -1.41 -16.93 -11.44
C PRO A 366 -1.97 -16.45 -10.09
N ALA A 367 -1.48 -16.99 -8.96
CA ALA A 367 -1.85 -16.54 -7.62
C ALA A 367 -1.57 -15.04 -7.36
N THR A 368 -0.70 -14.41 -8.15
CA THR A 368 -0.41 -12.96 -8.06
C THR A 368 -1.41 -12.08 -8.81
N TRP A 369 -2.41 -12.69 -9.47
CA TRP A 369 -3.51 -12.01 -10.17
C TRP A 369 -4.78 -11.92 -9.31
N GLU A 370 -4.78 -12.51 -8.11
CA GLU A 370 -5.90 -12.51 -7.17
C GLU A 370 -5.68 -11.45 -6.09
N THR A 371 -6.72 -10.68 -5.77
CA THR A 371 -6.67 -9.64 -4.74
C THR A 371 -8.07 -9.35 -4.17
N ALA A 372 -8.16 -8.46 -3.18
CA ALA A 372 -9.43 -7.94 -2.70
C ALA A 372 -9.25 -6.51 -2.17
N VAL A 373 -10.34 -5.74 -2.13
CA VAL A 373 -10.43 -4.62 -1.18
C VAL A 373 -10.87 -5.20 0.16
N PHE A 374 -10.05 -5.01 1.18
CA PHE A 374 -10.31 -5.41 2.56
C PHE A 374 -11.00 -4.24 3.24
N GLN A 375 -12.30 -4.35 3.46
CA GLN A 375 -13.13 -3.31 4.05
C GLN A 375 -13.42 -3.63 5.52
N ALA A 376 -12.99 -2.76 6.43
CA ALA A 376 -13.25 -2.88 7.86
C ALA A 376 -14.21 -1.77 8.32
N GLU A 377 -15.38 -2.14 8.84
CA GLU A 377 -16.25 -1.19 9.53
C GLU A 377 -15.88 -1.19 11.03
N CYS A 378 -15.36 -0.07 11.52
CA CYS A 378 -14.80 0.05 12.87
C CYS A 378 -15.59 1.04 13.73
N SER A 379 -15.85 0.66 14.98
CA SER A 379 -16.47 1.51 16.00
C SER A 379 -15.44 2.30 16.81
N ILE A 380 -15.89 3.32 17.55
CA ILE A 380 -15.07 4.12 18.47
C ILE A 380 -14.41 3.31 19.61
N LYS A 381 -14.80 2.04 19.80
CA LYS A 381 -14.16 1.11 20.76
C LYS A 381 -12.98 0.34 20.15
N GLY A 382 -12.62 0.62 18.89
CA GLY A 382 -11.64 -0.17 18.13
C GLY A 382 -12.11 -1.60 17.84
N GLN A 383 -13.42 -1.88 17.92
CA GLN A 383 -13.99 -3.15 17.45
C GLN A 383 -14.32 -2.98 15.98
N CYS A 384 -13.86 -3.89 15.13
CA CYS A 384 -14.01 -3.83 13.68
C CYS A 384 -14.62 -5.11 13.11
N SER A 385 -15.56 -4.99 12.17
CA SER A 385 -15.86 -6.05 11.21
C SER A 385 -14.77 -6.12 10.14
N LEU A 386 -14.83 -7.13 9.28
CA LEU A 386 -13.99 -7.21 8.08
C LEU A 386 -14.78 -7.90 6.97
N THR A 387 -14.75 -7.35 5.76
CA THR A 387 -15.38 -7.86 4.54
C THR A 387 -14.38 -7.81 3.40
N LEU A 388 -14.27 -8.87 2.62
CA LEU A 388 -13.43 -8.91 1.43
C LEU A 388 -14.27 -8.72 0.17
N HIS A 389 -13.87 -7.80 -0.69
CA HIS A 389 -14.46 -7.57 -2.02
C HIS A 389 -13.52 -8.14 -3.10
N PRO A 390 -13.77 -9.35 -3.65
CA PRO A 390 -12.85 -10.04 -4.56
C PRO A 390 -12.58 -9.31 -5.88
N MET A 391 -11.31 -9.24 -6.28
CA MET A 391 -10.88 -8.58 -7.52
C MET A 391 -9.75 -9.35 -8.21
N TYR A 392 -9.69 -9.26 -9.54
CA TYR A 392 -8.49 -9.59 -10.31
C TYR A 392 -7.54 -8.39 -10.36
N ALA A 393 -6.27 -8.61 -10.03
CA ALA A 393 -5.18 -7.67 -10.28
C ALA A 393 -4.75 -7.75 -11.77
N GLU A 394 -5.58 -7.23 -12.66
CA GLU A 394 -5.24 -7.10 -14.08
C GLU A 394 -4.15 -6.04 -14.32
N LEU A 395 -3.52 -6.08 -15.50
CA LEU A 395 -2.36 -5.24 -15.81
C LEU A 395 -2.63 -3.75 -15.58
N GLY A 396 -2.07 -3.20 -14.50
CA GLY A 396 -2.22 -1.80 -14.10
C GLY A 396 -3.63 -1.41 -13.65
N ARG A 397 -4.54 -2.35 -13.38
CA ARG A 397 -5.93 -2.06 -12.98
C ARG A 397 -6.60 -3.24 -12.23
N PRO A 398 -7.03 -3.09 -10.97
CA PRO A 398 -7.95 -4.03 -10.31
C PRO A 398 -9.32 -4.06 -11.01
N VAL A 399 -9.94 -5.24 -11.09
CA VAL A 399 -11.27 -5.46 -11.67
C VAL A 399 -12.08 -6.40 -10.76
N PRO A 400 -13.31 -6.04 -10.33
CA PRO A 400 -14.18 -6.94 -9.56
C PRO A 400 -14.38 -8.30 -10.21
N MET A 401 -14.34 -9.36 -9.39
CA MET A 401 -14.71 -10.70 -9.83
C MET A 401 -16.23 -10.83 -10.01
N ASN A 402 -16.67 -11.80 -10.80
CA ASN A 402 -18.05 -12.29 -10.74
C ASN A 402 -18.25 -13.19 -9.51
N ASP A 403 -19.50 -13.43 -9.13
CA ASP A 403 -19.88 -14.18 -7.93
C ASP A 403 -19.21 -15.57 -7.82
N ALA A 404 -19.01 -16.28 -8.93
CA ALA A 404 -18.44 -17.62 -8.93
C ALA A 404 -16.93 -17.60 -8.65
N ASP A 405 -16.18 -16.77 -9.38
CA ASP A 405 -14.74 -16.59 -9.15
C ASP A 405 -14.47 -15.94 -7.78
N GLY A 406 -15.31 -14.99 -7.37
CA GLY A 406 -15.28 -14.37 -6.05
C GLY A 406 -15.47 -15.40 -4.93
N GLN A 407 -16.48 -16.27 -5.03
CA GLN A 407 -16.70 -17.33 -4.04
C GLN A 407 -15.53 -18.33 -3.97
N LEU A 408 -14.89 -18.65 -5.10
CA LEU A 408 -13.67 -19.46 -5.12
C LEU A 408 -12.53 -18.76 -4.35
N LEU A 409 -12.35 -17.45 -4.53
CA LEU A 409 -11.33 -16.69 -3.82
C LEU A 409 -11.61 -16.58 -2.31
N LEU A 410 -12.85 -16.30 -1.92
CA LEU A 410 -13.25 -16.24 -0.51
C LEU A 410 -13.04 -17.61 0.18
N ASN A 411 -13.37 -18.71 -0.51
CA ASN A 411 -13.09 -20.07 -0.03
C ASN A 411 -11.58 -20.34 0.11
N LYS A 412 -10.74 -19.81 -0.79
CA LYS A 412 -9.28 -19.88 -0.72
C LYS A 412 -8.72 -19.11 0.46
N VAL A 413 -9.11 -17.84 0.66
CA VAL A 413 -8.64 -17.06 1.82
C VAL A 413 -9.07 -17.72 3.14
N GLN A 414 -10.28 -18.26 3.22
CA GLN A 414 -10.74 -19.04 4.38
C GLN A 414 -9.86 -20.28 4.66
N SER A 415 -9.40 -21.01 3.63
CA SER A 415 -8.54 -22.19 3.82
C SER A 415 -7.08 -21.82 4.19
N LEU A 416 -6.57 -20.69 3.69
CA LEU A 416 -5.29 -20.10 4.12
C LEU A 416 -5.31 -19.58 5.58
N SER A 417 -6.50 -19.44 6.17
CA SER A 417 -6.70 -18.85 7.51
C SER A 417 -6.72 -19.90 8.65
N ALA A 418 -6.07 -21.05 8.45
CA ALA A 418 -5.87 -22.12 9.45
C ALA A 418 -7.15 -22.60 10.19
N GLY A 419 -8.33 -22.43 9.59
CA GLY A 419 -9.62 -22.75 10.21
C GLY A 419 -10.10 -21.77 11.30
N LEU A 420 -9.42 -20.63 11.50
CA LEU A 420 -9.70 -19.66 12.56
C LEU A 420 -10.90 -18.75 12.26
N ILE A 421 -11.36 -18.71 11.01
CA ILE A 421 -12.46 -17.85 10.53
C ILE A 421 -13.48 -18.64 9.72
N ARG A 422 -14.63 -18.01 9.47
CA ARG A 422 -15.52 -18.29 8.34
C ARG A 422 -15.70 -17.03 7.50
N ILE A 423 -15.85 -17.20 6.19
CA ILE A 423 -16.16 -16.11 5.25
C ILE A 423 -17.50 -16.41 4.59
N GLY A 424 -18.44 -15.46 4.66
CA GLY A 424 -19.74 -15.55 4.02
C GLY A 424 -19.68 -15.32 2.51
N ASN A 425 -20.77 -15.64 1.80
CA ASN A 425 -20.90 -15.38 0.37
C ASN A 425 -20.96 -13.87 0.04
N ASP A 426 -21.24 -13.04 1.06
CA ASP A 426 -21.15 -11.57 1.06
C ASP A 426 -19.73 -11.04 1.32
N GLY A 427 -18.74 -11.93 1.42
CA GLY A 427 -17.35 -11.60 1.76
C GLY A 427 -17.11 -11.31 3.24
N ARG A 428 -18.14 -11.35 4.10
CA ARG A 428 -18.03 -10.99 5.51
C ARG A 428 -17.25 -12.04 6.30
N VAL A 429 -16.17 -11.60 6.95
CA VAL A 429 -15.33 -12.42 7.80
C VAL A 429 -15.93 -12.49 9.21
N THR A 430 -15.97 -13.70 9.77
CA THR A 430 -16.42 -13.99 11.13
C THR A 430 -15.42 -14.92 11.79
N GLN A 431 -15.24 -14.80 13.11
CA GLN A 431 -14.37 -15.71 13.85
C GLN A 431 -15.03 -17.10 13.94
N ALA A 432 -14.28 -18.17 13.68
CA ALA A 432 -14.82 -19.52 13.82
C ALA A 432 -15.14 -19.81 15.30
N GLY A 433 -16.34 -20.34 15.54
CA GLY A 433 -16.71 -20.90 16.85
C GLY A 433 -15.79 -22.06 17.22
N ARG A 434 -15.46 -22.17 18.52
CA ARG A 434 -14.73 -23.30 19.10
C ARG A 434 -15.68 -24.44 19.44
#